data_AF-A0AAN3YXK3-F1
#
_entry.id   AF-A0AAN3YXK3-F1
#
_cell.length_a   1.000
_cell.length_b   1.000
_cell.length_c   1.000
_cell.angle_alpha   90.00
_cell.angle_beta   90.00
_cell.angle_gamma   90.00
#
_symmetry.space_group_name_H-M   'P 1'
#
loop_
_entity.id
_entity.type
_entity.pdbx_description
1 polymer ?
#
loop_
_entity_poly.entity_id
_entity_poly.type
_entity_poly.pdbx_seq_one_letter_code
_entity_poly.pdbx_strand_id
1 'polypeptide(L)'
;MFRLATPEDYEYLPDIGLYELTFDKRPVQGVRCEDPKQGAADYNNFRKKFKAVIHKEKQRRKNFYQLTEISWNAVFDWAIERGTQEECRLLQAMYHAENNKKYQQLLLELSKHYGFIKESNLLIPLGLILCNQRIADTEKLIANSVKAGV
;
A
#
# COMPACT_ATOMS: atom_id res chain seq x y z
N MET A 1 1.48 9.64 -21.58
CA MET A 1 1.64 8.57 -22.58
C MET A 1 3.03 7.96 -22.42
N PHE A 2 3.20 6.64 -22.45
CA PHE A 2 4.52 6.02 -22.29
C PHE A 2 5.15 5.77 -23.66
N ARG A 3 6.28 6.41 -23.97
CA ARG A 3 7.07 6.18 -25.18
C ARG A 3 7.82 4.85 -25.07
N LEU A 4 7.71 4.02 -26.09
CA LEU A 4 8.58 2.86 -26.30
C LEU A 4 9.86 3.33 -26.99
N ALA A 5 10.99 2.74 -26.63
CA ALA A 5 12.26 2.99 -27.29
C ALA A 5 12.33 2.25 -28.62
N THR A 6 12.92 2.87 -29.63
CA THR A 6 13.44 2.22 -30.83
C THR A 6 14.97 2.34 -30.88
N PRO A 7 15.68 1.56 -31.72
CA PRO A 7 17.13 1.66 -31.83
C PRO A 7 17.63 3.07 -32.23
N GLU A 8 16.83 3.82 -32.98
CA GLU A 8 17.15 5.18 -33.44
C GLU A 8 17.08 6.23 -32.31
N ASP A 9 16.48 5.85 -31.17
CA ASP A 9 16.40 6.73 -30.01
C ASP A 9 17.71 6.80 -29.20
N TYR A 10 18.73 6.00 -29.59
CA TYR A 10 20.02 5.91 -28.90
C TYR A 10 21.08 6.77 -29.55
N GLU A 11 21.87 7.41 -28.70
CA GLU A 11 23.07 8.17 -29.08
C GLU A 11 24.30 7.51 -28.47
N TYR A 12 25.35 7.34 -29.26
CA TYR A 12 26.61 6.80 -28.76
C TYR A 12 27.34 7.84 -27.92
N LEU A 13 27.74 7.48 -26.70
CA LEU A 13 28.51 8.30 -25.79
C LEU A 13 29.96 7.80 -25.75
N PRO A 14 30.90 8.50 -26.43
CA PRO A 14 32.30 8.05 -26.52
C PRO A 14 32.99 7.94 -25.16
N ASP A 15 32.64 8.82 -24.22
CA ASP A 15 33.28 8.91 -22.89
C ASP A 15 33.07 7.64 -22.05
N ILE A 16 31.98 6.92 -22.29
CA ILE A 16 31.62 5.70 -21.55
C ILE A 16 31.57 4.45 -22.43
N GLY A 17 31.78 4.58 -23.74
CA GLY A 17 31.77 3.47 -24.69
C GLY A 17 30.41 2.78 -24.86
N LEU A 18 29.30 3.47 -24.56
CA LEU A 18 27.95 2.90 -24.58
C LEU A 18 26.99 3.79 -25.35
N TYR A 19 25.92 3.19 -25.85
CA TYR A 19 24.75 3.91 -26.35
C TYR A 19 23.82 4.29 -25.19
N GLU A 20 23.22 5.48 -25.25
CA GLU A 20 22.25 5.96 -24.27
C GLU A 20 20.99 6.50 -24.94
N LEU A 21 19.82 6.22 -24.36
CA LEU A 21 18.56 6.81 -24.80
C LEU A 21 18.58 8.34 -24.70
N THR A 22 18.09 9.01 -25.74
CA THR A 22 18.02 10.48 -25.81
C THR A 22 16.96 11.09 -24.90
N PHE A 23 15.87 10.37 -24.63
CA PHE A 23 14.70 10.91 -23.93
C PHE A 23 14.51 10.42 -22.49
N ASP A 24 15.27 9.42 -22.03
CA ASP A 24 15.22 8.91 -20.65
C ASP A 24 16.63 8.63 -20.15
N LYS A 25 17.03 9.30 -19.07
CA LYS A 25 18.38 9.24 -18.48
C LYS A 25 18.39 8.59 -17.09
N ARG A 26 17.27 8.00 -16.67
CA ARG A 26 17.16 7.34 -15.37
C ARG A 26 18.00 6.05 -15.36
N PRO A 27 18.47 5.59 -14.19
CA PRO A 27 19.23 4.36 -14.07
C PRO A 27 18.31 3.14 -14.13
N VAL A 28 17.65 2.92 -15.27
CA VAL A 28 16.77 1.76 -15.52
C VAL A 28 17.31 0.91 -16.65
N GLN A 29 16.95 -0.37 -16.64
CA GLN A 29 17.44 -1.34 -17.61
C GLN A 29 17.13 -0.89 -19.05
N GLY A 30 18.14 -1.02 -19.93
CA GLY A 30 18.05 -0.66 -21.34
C GLY A 30 18.30 0.82 -21.66
N VAL A 31 18.38 1.73 -20.67
CA VAL A 31 18.70 3.15 -20.95
C VAL A 31 20.11 3.33 -21.49
N ARG A 32 21.08 2.58 -20.93
CA ARG A 32 22.44 2.47 -21.47
C ARG A 32 22.68 1.03 -21.90
N CYS A 33 23.26 0.84 -23.09
CA CYS A 33 23.50 -0.48 -23.67
C CYS A 33 24.67 -0.46 -24.65
N GLU A 34 25.22 -1.64 -24.95
CA GLU A 34 26.23 -1.81 -26.00
C GLU A 34 25.59 -1.87 -27.40
N ASP A 35 24.40 -2.46 -27.50
CA ASP A 35 23.63 -2.58 -28.75
C ASP A 35 22.25 -1.90 -28.60
N PRO A 36 21.95 -0.84 -29.39
CA PRO A 36 20.66 -0.16 -29.39
C PRO A 36 19.44 -1.07 -29.62
N LYS A 37 19.58 -2.16 -30.40
CA LYS A 37 18.47 -3.11 -30.63
C LYS A 37 18.12 -3.86 -29.36
N GLN A 38 19.13 -4.42 -28.70
CA GLN A 38 18.97 -5.10 -27.42
C GLN A 38 18.51 -4.12 -26.32
N GLY A 39 19.10 -2.93 -26.26
CA GLY A 39 18.73 -1.88 -25.32
C GLY A 39 17.25 -1.49 -25.43
N ALA A 40 16.75 -1.25 -26.64
CA ALA A 40 15.33 -0.95 -26.87
C ALA A 40 14.41 -2.08 -26.38
N ALA A 41 14.76 -3.34 -26.65
CA ALA A 41 13.99 -4.49 -26.19
C ALA A 41 13.94 -4.55 -24.64
N ASP A 42 15.08 -4.38 -23.99
CA ASP A 42 15.19 -4.43 -22.53
C ASP A 42 14.47 -3.27 -21.85
N TYR A 43 14.62 -2.05 -22.37
CA TYR A 43 13.90 -0.88 -21.90
C TYR A 43 12.38 -1.09 -22.03
N ASN A 44 11.91 -1.53 -23.20
CA ASN A 44 10.48 -1.74 -23.43
C ASN A 44 9.91 -2.85 -22.53
N ASN A 45 10.67 -3.92 -22.28
CA ASN A 45 10.30 -4.98 -21.35
C ASN A 45 10.22 -4.47 -19.91
N PHE A 46 11.21 -3.70 -19.46
CA PHE A 46 11.18 -3.04 -18.15
C PHE A 46 9.95 -2.15 -18.02
N ARG A 47 9.64 -1.34 -19.03
CA ARG A 47 8.48 -0.44 -19.03
C ARG A 47 7.15 -1.20 -18.95
N LYS A 48 7.01 -2.31 -19.67
CA LYS A 48 5.83 -3.19 -19.58
C LYS A 48 5.66 -3.75 -18.17
N LYS A 49 6.73 -4.29 -17.57
CA LYS A 49 6.71 -4.79 -16.18
C LYS A 49 6.34 -3.69 -15.20
N PHE A 50 6.95 -2.52 -15.31
CA PHE A 50 6.68 -1.37 -14.45
C PHE A 50 5.23 -0.89 -14.56
N LYS A 51 4.68 -0.82 -15.78
CA LYS A 51 3.27 -0.49 -16.01
C LYS A 51 2.34 -1.52 -15.35
N ALA A 52 2.66 -2.81 -15.46
CA ALA A 52 1.89 -3.87 -14.82
C ALA A 52 1.91 -3.72 -13.29
N VAL A 53 3.06 -3.39 -12.69
CA VAL A 53 3.18 -3.11 -11.25
C VAL A 53 2.34 -1.90 -10.84
N ILE A 54 2.46 -0.76 -11.55
CA ILE A 54 1.65 0.43 -11.25
C ILE A 54 0.16 0.11 -11.38
N HIS A 55 -0.25 -0.61 -12.43
CA HIS A 55 -1.64 -0.98 -12.61
C HIS A 55 -2.12 -1.87 -11.47
N LYS A 56 -1.35 -2.89 -11.10
CA LYS A 56 -1.65 -3.77 -9.97
C LYS A 56 -1.77 -2.98 -8.68
N GLU A 57 -0.87 -2.05 -8.41
CA GLU A 57 -0.94 -1.19 -7.22
C GLU A 57 -2.11 -0.21 -7.25
N LYS A 58 -2.46 0.34 -8.41
CA LYS A 58 -3.65 1.18 -8.56
C LYS A 58 -4.93 0.39 -8.30
N GLN A 59 -5.03 -0.84 -8.80
CA GLN A 59 -6.18 -1.72 -8.53
C GLN A 59 -6.23 -2.15 -7.07
N ARG A 60 -5.08 -2.46 -6.46
CA ARG A 60 -4.97 -2.68 -5.02
C ARG A 60 -5.53 -1.49 -4.24
N ARG A 61 -5.06 -0.27 -4.50
CA ARG A 61 -5.52 0.96 -3.84
C ARG A 61 -7.02 1.22 -3.97
N LYS A 62 -7.64 0.85 -5.10
CA LYS A 62 -9.09 0.99 -5.29
C LYS A 62 -9.92 0.06 -4.40
N ASN A 63 -9.35 -1.07 -4.01
CA ASN A 63 -10.04 -2.10 -3.23
C ASN A 63 -9.77 -2.00 -1.72
N PHE A 64 -8.86 -1.11 -1.30
CA PHE A 64 -8.54 -0.90 0.11
C PHE A 64 -9.28 0.32 0.65
N TYR A 65 -9.68 0.24 1.92
CA TYR A 65 -10.11 1.39 2.69
C TYR A 65 -8.87 2.23 3.05
N GLN A 66 -8.83 3.45 2.55
CA GLN A 66 -7.75 4.38 2.86
C GLN A 66 -8.11 5.16 4.12
N LEU A 67 -7.37 4.94 5.20
CA LEU A 67 -7.43 5.85 6.34
C LEU A 67 -7.08 7.26 5.91
N THR A 68 -7.91 8.20 6.32
CA THR A 68 -7.70 9.65 6.16
C THR A 68 -6.60 10.16 7.10
N GLU A 69 -6.45 9.54 8.26
CA GLU A 69 -5.47 9.88 9.30
C GLU A 69 -5.07 8.64 10.13
N ILE A 70 -3.93 8.75 10.82
CA ILE A 70 -3.44 7.71 11.73
C ILE A 70 -4.10 7.97 13.10
N SER A 71 -5.36 7.56 13.26
CA SER A 71 -6.16 7.76 14.48
C SER A 71 -7.10 6.57 14.76
N TRP A 72 -7.55 6.41 16.01
CA TRP A 72 -8.58 5.43 16.34
C TRP A 72 -9.93 5.76 15.70
N ASN A 73 -10.23 7.04 15.49
CA ASN A 73 -11.42 7.47 14.76
C ASN A 73 -11.46 6.89 13.36
N ALA A 74 -10.36 7.01 12.61
CA ALA A 74 -10.29 6.50 11.26
C ALA A 74 -10.33 4.94 11.23
N VAL A 75 -9.76 4.27 12.24
CA VAL A 75 -9.86 2.81 12.40
C VAL A 75 -11.30 2.38 12.69
N PHE A 76 -12.04 3.12 13.53
CA PHE A 76 -13.46 2.83 13.78
C PHE A 76 -14.34 3.13 12.57
N ASP A 77 -14.06 4.19 11.81
CA ASP A 77 -14.79 4.47 10.55
C ASP A 77 -14.68 3.28 9.57
N TRP A 78 -13.47 2.72 9.41
CA TRP A 78 -13.27 1.49 8.64
C TRP A 78 -14.10 0.32 9.20
N ALA A 79 -14.03 0.08 10.50
CA ALA A 79 -14.70 -1.06 11.13
C ALA A 79 -16.23 -0.96 11.00
N ILE A 80 -16.79 0.24 11.17
CA ILE A 80 -18.22 0.51 11.02
C ILE A 80 -18.67 0.29 9.57
N GLU A 81 -17.92 0.75 8.58
CA GLU A 81 -18.32 0.60 7.18
C GLU A 81 -18.07 -0.82 6.63
N ARG A 82 -16.93 -1.41 6.96
CA ARG A 82 -16.36 -2.58 6.27
C ARG A 82 -16.09 -3.77 7.17
N GLY A 83 -15.75 -3.52 8.43
CA GLY A 83 -15.39 -4.56 9.39
C GLY A 83 -16.51 -5.59 9.59
N THR A 84 -16.13 -6.83 9.82
CA THR A 84 -17.02 -7.89 10.30
C THR A 84 -17.37 -7.66 11.77
N GLN A 85 -18.40 -8.33 12.26
CA GLN A 85 -18.81 -8.25 13.66
C GLN A 85 -17.66 -8.65 14.61
N GLU A 86 -16.90 -9.70 14.27
CA GLU A 86 -15.76 -10.17 15.06
C GLU A 86 -14.60 -9.16 15.07
N GLU A 87 -14.28 -8.56 13.91
CA GLU A 87 -13.27 -7.50 13.83
C GLU A 87 -13.68 -6.28 14.66
N CYS A 88 -14.96 -5.89 14.65
CA CYS A 88 -15.49 -4.81 15.48
C CYS A 88 -15.35 -5.14 16.98
N ARG A 89 -15.63 -6.39 17.40
CA ARG A 89 -15.42 -6.84 18.80
C ARG A 89 -13.97 -6.78 19.22
N LEU A 90 -13.07 -7.25 18.36
CA LEU A 90 -11.63 -7.21 18.63
C LEU A 90 -11.15 -5.76 18.78
N LEU A 91 -11.61 -4.85 17.92
CA LEU A 91 -11.26 -3.43 18.04
C LEU A 91 -11.76 -2.79 19.34
N GLN A 92 -12.97 -3.12 19.81
CA GLN A 92 -13.45 -2.69 21.13
C GLN A 92 -12.55 -3.21 22.25
N ALA A 93 -12.25 -4.51 22.23
CA ALA A 93 -11.38 -5.13 23.22
C ALA A 93 -9.97 -4.51 23.20
N MET A 94 -9.45 -4.17 22.02
CA MET A 94 -8.15 -3.51 21.85
C MET A 94 -8.17 -2.09 22.40
N TYR A 95 -9.21 -1.31 22.09
CA TYR A 95 -9.38 0.05 22.59
C TYR A 95 -9.44 0.09 24.12
N HIS A 96 -10.04 -0.91 24.75
CA HIS A 96 -10.13 -1.03 26.21
C HIS A 96 -9.04 -1.91 26.86
N ALA A 97 -8.03 -2.37 26.13
CA ALA A 97 -7.02 -3.29 26.67
C ALA A 97 -6.20 -2.66 27.81
N GLU A 98 -6.22 -3.23 29.00
CA GLU A 98 -5.56 -2.66 30.19
C GLU A 98 -4.02 -2.57 30.09
N ASN A 99 -3.39 -3.40 29.25
CA ASN A 99 -1.95 -3.43 29.08
C ASN A 99 -1.53 -3.77 27.64
N ASN A 100 -0.26 -3.47 27.32
CA ASN A 100 0.28 -3.70 25.99
C ASN A 100 0.33 -5.20 25.62
N LYS A 101 0.50 -6.11 26.57
CA LYS A 101 0.53 -7.56 26.28
C LYS A 101 -0.81 -8.05 25.72
N LYS A 102 -1.91 -7.68 26.37
CA LYS A 102 -3.28 -7.96 25.90
C LYS A 102 -3.56 -7.26 24.57
N TYR A 103 -3.09 -6.02 24.42
CA TYR A 103 -3.21 -5.29 23.15
C TYR A 103 -2.55 -6.04 21.98
N GLN A 104 -1.30 -6.49 22.14
CA GLN A 104 -0.58 -7.24 21.11
C GLN A 104 -1.21 -8.59 20.80
N GLN A 105 -1.76 -9.28 21.81
CA GLN A 105 -2.49 -10.53 21.60
C GLN A 105 -3.74 -10.30 20.74
N LEU A 106 -4.52 -9.26 21.04
CA LEU A 106 -5.73 -8.93 20.29
C LEU A 106 -5.39 -8.42 18.87
N LEU A 107 -4.29 -7.67 18.69
CA LEU A 107 -3.80 -7.29 17.36
C LEU A 107 -3.42 -8.52 16.54
N LEU A 108 -2.76 -9.50 17.17
CA LEU A 108 -2.42 -10.76 16.50
C LEU A 108 -3.69 -11.54 16.10
N GLU A 109 -4.72 -11.56 16.94
CA GLU A 109 -6.01 -12.15 16.59
C GLU A 109 -6.67 -11.41 15.43
N LEU A 110 -6.76 -10.07 15.49
CA LEU A 110 -7.30 -9.24 14.42
C LEU A 110 -6.56 -9.46 13.09
N SER A 111 -5.23 -9.63 13.14
CA SER A 111 -4.41 -9.87 11.96
C SER A 111 -4.73 -11.17 11.22
N LYS A 112 -5.45 -12.11 11.84
CA LYS A 112 -5.91 -13.35 11.21
C LYS A 112 -7.22 -13.17 10.43
N HIS A 113 -7.96 -12.07 10.66
CA HIS A 113 -9.22 -11.84 9.98
C HIS A 113 -9.00 -11.31 8.56
N TYR A 114 -9.73 -11.90 7.61
CA TYR A 114 -9.54 -11.63 6.19
C TYR A 114 -9.97 -10.21 5.78
N GLY A 115 -10.97 -9.62 6.45
CA GLY A 115 -11.41 -8.25 6.20
C GLY A 115 -10.31 -7.25 6.52
N PHE A 116 -9.66 -7.41 7.67
CA PHE A 116 -8.50 -6.62 8.07
C PHE A 116 -7.32 -6.77 7.10
N ILE A 117 -7.04 -7.95 6.56
CA ILE A 117 -5.91 -8.10 5.61
C ILE A 117 -6.25 -7.58 4.21
N LYS A 118 -7.47 -7.84 3.73
CA LYS A 118 -7.89 -7.53 2.35
C LYS A 118 -8.39 -6.11 2.17
N GLU A 119 -9.05 -5.57 3.18
CA GLU A 119 -9.75 -4.29 3.07
C GLU A 119 -9.00 -3.17 3.77
N SER A 120 -7.94 -3.48 4.53
CA SER A 120 -7.12 -2.49 5.19
C SER A 120 -5.82 -2.21 4.45
N ASN A 121 -5.49 -0.91 4.31
CA ASN A 121 -4.16 -0.51 3.86
C ASN A 121 -3.13 -0.66 4.99
N LEU A 122 -1.84 -0.52 4.67
CA LEU A 122 -0.75 -0.53 5.67
C LEU A 122 -0.93 0.53 6.77
N LEU A 123 -1.76 1.56 6.56
CA LEU A 123 -1.99 2.61 7.55
C LEU A 123 -2.90 2.14 8.69
N ILE A 124 -3.78 1.17 8.52
CA ILE A 124 -4.61 0.65 9.64
C ILE A 124 -3.75 -0.08 10.69
N PRO A 125 -2.90 -1.06 10.32
CA PRO A 125 -1.96 -1.64 11.26
C PRO A 125 -1.03 -0.59 11.90
N LEU A 126 -0.56 0.39 11.13
CA LEU A 126 0.24 1.49 11.66
C LEU A 126 -0.55 2.38 12.63
N GLY A 127 -1.82 2.66 12.34
CA GLY A 127 -2.74 3.36 13.24
C GLY A 127 -2.87 2.66 14.57
N LEU A 128 -3.13 1.34 14.54
CA LEU A 128 -3.21 0.52 15.75
C LEU A 128 -1.89 0.53 16.54
N ILE A 129 -0.74 0.45 15.87
CA ILE A 129 0.56 0.39 16.56
C ILE A 129 1.02 1.77 17.08
N LEU A 130 0.78 2.85 16.32
CA LEU A 130 1.34 4.17 16.59
C LEU A 130 0.41 5.08 17.39
N CYS A 131 -0.90 4.80 17.41
CA CYS A 131 -1.85 5.55 18.25
C CYS A 131 -1.74 5.11 19.71
N ASN A 132 -0.66 5.55 20.36
CA ASN A 132 -0.46 5.36 21.80
C ASN A 132 -1.54 6.06 22.64
N GLN A 133 -2.15 7.12 22.10
CA GLN A 133 -3.30 7.78 22.71
C GLN A 133 -4.58 7.14 22.16
N ARG A 134 -5.28 6.41 23.02
CA ARG A 134 -6.59 5.81 22.71
C ARG A 134 -7.68 6.86 22.80
N ILE A 135 -7.67 7.76 21.81
CA ILE A 135 -8.62 8.85 21.69
C ILE A 135 -9.48 8.56 20.46
N ALA A 136 -10.76 8.33 20.71
CA ALA A 136 -11.79 8.22 19.70
C ALA A 136 -13.05 8.96 20.15
N ASP A 137 -13.82 9.44 19.19
CA ASP A 137 -15.13 10.06 19.41
C ASP A 137 -16.07 9.02 20.00
N THR A 138 -16.79 9.40 21.06
CA THR A 138 -17.72 8.51 21.76
C THR A 138 -18.74 7.90 20.81
N GLU A 139 -19.22 8.68 19.82
CA GLU A 139 -20.18 8.23 18.81
C GLU A 139 -19.65 7.07 17.97
N LYS A 140 -18.38 7.12 17.57
CA LYS A 140 -17.74 6.06 16.77
C LYS A 140 -17.48 4.82 17.61
N LEU A 141 -17.09 5.00 18.87
CA LEU A 141 -16.95 3.89 19.81
C LEU A 141 -18.28 3.16 20.01
N ILE A 142 -19.38 3.90 20.21
CA ILE A 142 -20.73 3.34 20.38
C ILE A 142 -21.20 2.66 19.08
N ALA A 143 -21.06 3.32 17.93
CA ALA A 143 -21.48 2.75 16.65
C ALA A 143 -20.76 1.42 16.35
N ASN A 144 -19.46 1.36 16.64
CA ASN A 144 -18.71 0.11 16.52
C ASN A 144 -19.15 -0.93 17.56
N SER A 145 -19.53 -0.54 18.79
CA SER A 145 -20.04 -1.48 19.81
C SER A 145 -21.37 -2.11 19.37
N VAL A 146 -22.28 -1.31 18.82
CA VAL A 146 -23.56 -1.78 18.26
C VAL A 146 -23.31 -2.80 17.16
N LYS A 147 -22.39 -2.52 16.22
CA LYS A 147 -22.02 -3.46 15.16
C LYS A 147 -21.33 -4.72 15.69
N ALA A 148 -20.51 -4.57 16.73
CA ALA A 148 -19.90 -5.68 17.46
C ALA A 148 -20.95 -6.54 18.21
N GLY A 149 -22.13 -6.00 18.49
CA GLY A 149 -23.16 -6.64 19.32
C GLY A 149 -22.77 -6.66 20.80
N VAL A 150 -22.16 -5.57 21.28
CA VAL A 150 -21.69 -5.37 22.66
C VAL A 150 -22.18 -4.03 23.20
#